data_AF-A0A940HBF0-F1
#
_entry.id   AF-A0A940HBF0-F1
#
_cell.length_a   1.000
_cell.length_b   1.000
_cell.length_c   1.000
_cell.angle_alpha   90.00
_cell.angle_beta   90.00
_cell.angle_gamma   90.00
#
_symmetry.space_group_name_H-M   'P 1'
#
loop_
_entity.id
_entity.type
_entity.pdbx_description
1 polymer ?
#
loop_
_entity_poly.entity_id
_entity_poly.type
_entity_poly.pdbx_seq_one_letter_code
_entity_poly.pdbx_strand_id
1 'polypeptide(L)' 'MTRTNIDIDDELVAAVMRRYGLKTKREAVDLALRKAAPPPVTTEYLLSLSGAGWAGLSLEEIRGYGRDASTEVGDGEAGE' A
#
# COMPACT_ATOMS: atom_id res chain seq x y z
N MET A 1 -22.94 -13.38 2.89
CA MET A 1 -21.67 -13.96 3.37
C MET A 1 -21.97 -15.33 3.96
N THR A 2 -21.17 -16.36 3.64
CA THR A 2 -21.38 -17.72 4.15
C THR A 2 -20.49 -17.96 5.36
N ARG A 3 -21.01 -18.58 6.41
CA ARG A 3 -20.24 -18.92 7.61
C ARG A 3 -19.32 -20.10 7.29
N THR A 4 -18.03 -19.91 7.47
CA THR A 4 -17.00 -20.92 7.24
C THR A 4 -16.12 -21.01 8.48
N ASN A 5 -15.68 -22.22 8.85
CA ASN A 5 -14.77 -22.43 9.96
C ASN A 5 -13.39 -22.78 9.40
N ILE A 6 -12.38 -21.98 9.74
CA ILE A 6 -10.99 -22.14 9.27
C ILE A 6 -10.06 -21.82 10.43
N ASP A 7 -8.98 -22.59 10.56
CA ASP A 7 -7.92 -22.30 11.53
C ASP A 7 -6.98 -21.24 10.97
N ILE A 8 -6.70 -20.21 11.77
CA ILE A 8 -5.85 -19.09 11.42
C ILE A 8 -4.96 -18.78 12.63
N ASP A 9 -3.70 -18.43 12.36
CA ASP A 9 -2.77 -17.95 13.38
C ASP A 9 -3.25 -16.61 13.98
N ASP A 10 -3.44 -16.60 15.30
CA ASP A 10 -3.91 -15.44 16.06
C ASP A 10 -2.90 -14.29 16.08
N GLU A 11 -1.60 -14.58 16.00
CA GLU A 11 -0.55 -13.54 15.93
C GLU A 11 -0.61 -12.79 14.61
N LEU A 12 -0.84 -13.50 13.50
CA LEU A 12 -1.02 -12.90 12.18
C LEU A 12 -2.26 -12.00 12.15
N VAL A 13 -3.37 -12.47 12.69
CA VAL A 13 -4.61 -11.68 12.77
C VAL A 13 -4.38 -10.44 13.63
N ALA A 14 -3.72 -10.58 14.78
CA ALA A 14 -3.41 -9.45 15.65
C ALA A 14 -2.48 -8.43 14.97
N ALA A 15 -1.48 -8.89 14.20
CA ALA A 15 -0.61 -8.00 13.44
C ALA A 15 -1.38 -7.18 12.40
N VAL A 16 -2.31 -7.81 11.66
CA VAL A 16 -3.18 -7.12 10.70
C VAL A 16 -4.10 -6.13 11.40
N MET A 17 -4.74 -6.55 12.50
CA MET A 17 -5.62 -5.68 13.27
C MET A 17 -4.89 -4.44 13.80
N ARG A 18 -3.68 -4.59 14.36
CA ARG A 18 -2.86 -3.45 14.81
C ARG A 18 -2.45 -2.55 13.66
N ARG A 19 -2.00 -3.13 12.53
CA ARG A 19 -1.53 -2.37 11.37
C ARG A 19 -2.63 -1.50 10.75
N TYR A 20 -3.88 -1.98 10.77
CA TYR A 20 -5.01 -1.31 10.10
C TYR A 20 -6.09 -0.78 11.07
N GLY A 21 -5.85 -0.81 12.38
CA GLY A 21 -6.78 -0.29 13.40
C GLY A 21 -8.13 -1.01 13.45
N LEU A 22 -8.15 -2.33 13.20
CA LEU A 22 -9.40 -3.11 13.09
C LEU A 22 -9.87 -3.62 14.44
N LYS A 23 -11.19 -3.71 14.62
CA LYS A 23 -11.81 -4.09 15.90
C LYS A 23 -12.07 -5.59 16.03
N THR A 24 -12.17 -6.29 14.90
CA THR A 24 -12.53 -7.72 14.87
C THR A 24 -11.63 -8.55 13.98
N LYS A 25 -11.47 -9.84 14.32
CA LYS A 25 -10.78 -10.82 13.48
C LYS A 25 -11.44 -10.94 12.09
N ARG A 26 -12.77 -10.82 12.02
CA ARG A 26 -13.53 -10.87 10.76
C ARG A 26 -13.17 -9.73 9.82
N GLU A 27 -13.03 -8.50 10.34
CA GLU A 27 -12.60 -7.35 9.54
C GLU A 27 -11.17 -7.53 9.02
N ALA A 28 -10.28 -8.08 9.85
CA ALA A 28 -8.90 -8.37 9.44
C ALA A 28 -8.85 -9.38 8.30
N VAL A 29 -9.63 -10.46 8.38
CA VAL A 29 -9.71 -11.47 7.32
C VAL A 29 -10.36 -10.90 6.05
N ASP A 30 -11.45 -10.14 6.16
CA ASP A 30 -12.10 -9.50 5.00
C ASP A 30 -11.13 -8.54 4.28
N LEU A 31 -10.42 -7.70 5.04
CA LEU A 31 -9.43 -6.78 4.48
C LEU A 31 -8.28 -7.54 3.82
N ALA A 32 -7.76 -8.58 4.46
CA ALA A 32 -6.66 -9.38 3.92
C ALA A 32 -7.05 -10.03 2.59
N LEU A 33 -8.25 -10.62 2.52
CA LEU A 33 -8.76 -11.25 1.29
C LEU A 33 -8.95 -10.24 0.16
N ARG A 34 -9.51 -9.06 0.45
CA ARG A 34 -9.64 -7.98 -0.56
C ARG A 34 -8.31 -7.46 -1.08
N LYS A 35 -7.27 -7.47 -0.24
CA LYS A 35 -5.92 -7.09 -0.65
C LYS A 35 -5.21 -8.19 -1.43
N ALA A 36 -5.44 -9.46 -1.07
CA ALA A 36 -4.85 -10.61 -1.74
C ALA A 36 -5.46 -10.87 -3.12
N ALA A 37 -6.77 -10.62 -3.26
CA ALA A 37 -7.50 -10.73 -4.50
C ALA A 37 -8.22 -9.40 -4.78
N PRO A 38 -7.48 -8.36 -5.23
CA PRO A 38 -8.11 -7.11 -5.63
C PRO A 38 -9.14 -7.41 -6.73
N PRO A 39 -10.30 -6.71 -6.75
CA PRO A 39 -11.26 -6.88 -7.81
C PRO A 39 -10.55 -6.66 -9.15
N PRO A 40 -10.84 -7.49 -10.17
CA PRO A 40 -10.25 -7.32 -11.49
C PRO A 40 -10.59 -5.91 -11.97
N VAL A 41 -9.55 -5.12 -12.22
CA VAL A 41 -9.71 -3.83 -12.89
C VAL A 41 -10.17 -4.11 -14.31
N THR A 42 -11.37 -3.62 -14.64
CA THR A 42 -11.89 -3.78 -16.00
C THR A 42 -11.18 -2.81 -16.93
N THR A 43 -11.05 -3.18 -18.20
CA THR A 43 -10.49 -2.32 -19.23
C THR A 43 -11.28 -1.02 -19.33
N GLU A 44 -12.60 -1.10 -19.22
CA GLU A 44 -13.51 0.06 -19.23
C GLU A 44 -13.24 1.00 -18.05
N TYR A 45 -13.00 0.46 -16.85
CA TYR A 45 -12.65 1.27 -15.68
C TYR A 45 -11.32 1.99 -15.88
N LEU A 46 -10.28 1.29 -16.37
CA LEU A 46 -8.99 1.91 -16.64
C LEU A 46 -9.09 2.99 -17.73
N LEU A 47 -9.88 2.74 -18.78
CA LEU A 47 -10.14 3.73 -19.82
C LEU A 47 -10.92 4.94 -19.29
N SER A 48 -11.84 4.74 -18.33
CA SER A 48 -12.55 5.85 -17.68
C SER A 48 -11.64 6.77 -16.85
N LEU A 49 -10.48 6.26 -16.41
CA LEU A 49 -9.44 7.05 -15.72
C LEU A 49 -8.52 7.80 -16.69
N SER A 50 -8.61 7.54 -17.99
CA SER A 50 -7.82 8.27 -19.00
C SER A 50 -8.17 9.76 -18.98
N GLY A 51 -7.16 10.60 -18.76
CA GLY A 51 -7.36 12.06 -18.65
C GLY A 51 -7.70 12.56 -17.24
N ALA A 52 -7.78 11.69 -16.23
CA ALA A 52 -7.93 12.10 -14.83
C ALA A 52 -6.75 12.97 -14.33
N GLY A 53 -5.61 12.93 -15.03
CA GLY A 53 -4.40 13.67 -14.70
C GLY A 53 -3.82 13.28 -13.33
N TRP A 54 -2.74 13.93 -12.93
CA TRP A 54 -2.23 13.87 -11.57
C TRP A 54 -2.48 15.25 -10.97
N ALA A 55 -3.30 15.33 -9.92
CA ALA A 55 -3.78 16.60 -9.39
C ALA A 55 -2.61 17.48 -8.93
N GLY A 56 -2.33 18.52 -9.71
CA GLY A 56 -1.42 19.61 -9.32
C GLY A 56 0.07 19.28 -9.32
N LEU A 57 0.50 18.14 -9.86
CA LEU A 57 1.92 17.81 -9.98
C LEU A 57 2.33 17.69 -11.45
N SER A 58 3.39 18.36 -11.84
CA SER A 58 4.02 18.22 -13.14
C SER A 58 4.92 16.97 -13.19
N LEU A 59 5.14 16.43 -14.39
CA LEU A 59 5.97 15.23 -14.57
C LEU A 59 7.42 15.43 -14.14
N GLU A 60 7.92 16.66 -14.26
CA GLU A 60 9.24 17.08 -13.78
C GLU A 60 9.33 17.05 -12.24
N GLU A 61 8.29 17.45 -11.51
CA GLU A 61 8.22 17.36 -10.04
C GLU A 61 8.22 15.90 -9.58
N ILE A 62 7.44 15.03 -10.24
CA ILE A 62 7.39 13.60 -9.94
C ILE A 62 8.76 12.93 -10.18
N ARG A 63 9.46 13.31 -11.25
CA ARG A 63 10.81 12.78 -11.56
C ARG A 63 11.88 13.35 -10.61
N GLY A 64 11.70 14.57 -10.11
CA GLY A 64 12.59 15.23 -9.16
C GLY A 64 12.63 14.54 -7.79
N TYR A 65 11.49 14.00 -7.34
CA TYR A 65 11.33 13.37 -6.02
C TYR A 65 12.32 12.23 -5.72
N GLY A 66 12.86 11.56 -6.75
CA GLY A 66 13.86 10.50 -6.60
C GLY A 66 15.32 10.98 -6.51
N ARG A 67 15.62 12.23 -6.86
CA ARG A 67 17.00 12.77 -6.85
C ARG A 67 17.39 13.39 -5.52
N ASP A 68 16.44 13.97 -4.80
CA ASP A 68 16.73 14.71 -3.57
C ASP A 68 17.07 13.76 -2.39
N ALA A 69 16.66 12.49 -2.47
CA ALA A 69 16.97 11.47 -1.47
C ALA A 69 18.41 10.92 -1.54
N SER A 70 19.23 11.32 -2.52
CA SER A 70 20.60 10.80 -2.72
C SER A 70 21.72 11.79 -2.40
N THR A 71 21.42 13.04 -2.00
CA THR A 71 22.46 14.09 -1.83
C THR A 71 22.97 14.25 -0.39
N GLU A 72 22.44 13.54 0.60
CA GLU A 72 22.89 13.64 2.00
C GLU A 72 23.72 12.44 2.49
N VAL A 73 24.47 11.77 1.61
CA VAL A 73 25.47 10.77 2.04
C VAL A 73 26.82 11.03 1.36
N GLY A 74 27.69 11.76 2.06
CA GLY A 74 29.10 12.00 1.73
C GLY A 74 29.52 13.39 2.24
N ASP A 75 30.51 13.59 3.11
CA ASP A 75 31.55 12.72 3.63
C ASP A 75 31.90 13.19 5.04
N GLY A 76 31.88 12.27 6.01
CA GLY A 76 32.32 12.50 7.37
C GLY A 76 33.30 11.41 7.79
N GLU A 77 34.52 11.84 8.10
CA GLU A 77 35.55 11.13 8.87
C GLU A 77 36.49 10.16 8.14
N ALA A 78 37.73 10.63 7.96
CA ALA A 78 38.92 9.85 8.26
C ALA A 78 39.88 10.77 9.05
N GLY A 79 39.68 10.82 10.37
CA GLY A 79 40.65 11.37 11.31
C GLY A 79 41.69 10.30 11.65
N GLU A 80 42.95 10.69 11.59
CA GLU A 80 44.13 9.95 12.05
C GLU A 80 44.48 10.33 13.50
#